data_AF-A0AA48H507-F1
#
_entry.id   AF-A0AA48H507-F1
#
_cell.length_a   1.000
_cell.length_b   1.000
_cell.length_c   1.000
_cell.angle_alpha   90.00
_cell.angle_beta   90.00
_cell.angle_gamma   90.00
#
_symmetry.space_group_name_H-M   'P 1'
#
loop_
_entity.id
_entity.type
_entity.pdbx_description
1 polymer ?
#
loop_
_entity_poly.entity_id
_entity_poly.type
_entity_poly.pdbx_seq_one_letter_code
_entity_poly.pdbx_strand_id
1 'polypeptide(L)'
;MPVYGASQIALNLQHRLGNAGSHDPRVFVRAYRAFVPDGEQEIAGGFSARPVGKVPVRAFAEVRLTQNSFGTDIRPAAYVVTELAPASLPLDFTLETYAGAGYVGGEAATGFVDGQIAATREIARFEGHGGSPVRVSLGAASWGGAQKDASRIDVGPTMRIDLSVGEVPARISLDWRERVGGDAAPDAGLAATISTRF
;
A
#
# COMPACT_ATOMS: atom_id res chain seq x y z
N MET A 1 1.45 -18.76 14.54
CA MET A 1 0.44 -18.13 13.68
C MET A 1 1.16 -17.13 12.79
N PRO A 2 0.92 -17.11 11.46
CA PRO A 2 1.49 -16.09 10.58
C PRO A 2 1.01 -14.70 11.04
N VAL A 3 1.94 -13.75 11.17
CA VAL A 3 1.65 -12.37 11.60
C VAL A 3 1.44 -11.51 10.35
N TYR A 4 0.24 -10.96 10.20
CA TYR A 4 -0.14 -10.08 9.09
C TYR A 4 -0.61 -8.74 9.68
N GLY A 5 0.34 -7.90 10.11
CA GLY A 5 0.00 -6.60 10.73
C GLY A 5 0.94 -6.12 11.82
N ALA A 6 2.25 -6.19 11.60
CA ALA A 6 3.22 -5.63 12.52
C ALA A 6 3.72 -4.24 12.09
N SER A 7 4.32 -3.50 13.01
CA SER A 7 4.99 -2.23 12.72
C SER A 7 6.05 -2.43 11.65
N GLN A 8 6.02 -1.60 10.61
CA GLN A 8 6.95 -1.69 9.49
C GLN A 8 7.26 -0.31 8.91
N ILE A 9 8.36 -0.23 8.18
CA ILE A 9 8.73 0.93 7.36
C ILE A 9 9.05 0.46 5.96
N ALA A 10 8.66 1.26 4.97
CA ALA A 10 8.96 1.00 3.57
C ALA A 10 9.39 2.29 2.86
N LEU A 11 10.28 2.13 1.89
CA LEU A 11 10.73 3.18 0.97
C LEU A 11 10.57 2.66 -0.46
N ASN A 12 10.08 3.48 -1.37
CA ASN A 12 10.00 3.17 -2.79
C ASN A 12 10.48 4.37 -3.62
N LEU A 13 11.59 4.19 -4.34
CA LEU A 13 12.15 5.16 -5.26
C LEU A 13 11.88 4.70 -6.70
N GLN A 14 11.27 5.56 -7.50
CA GLN A 14 10.98 5.27 -8.91
C GLN A 14 11.57 6.35 -9.81
N HIS A 15 12.17 5.93 -10.92
CA HIS A 15 12.65 6.81 -11.96
C HIS A 15 11.97 6.48 -13.28
N ARG A 16 11.38 7.50 -13.92
CA ARG A 16 10.72 7.36 -15.21
C ARG A 16 11.75 7.25 -16.33
N LEU A 17 11.56 6.29 -17.23
CA LEU A 17 12.45 6.04 -18.36
C LEU A 17 11.93 6.71 -19.63
N GLY A 18 12.79 7.49 -20.30
CA GLY A 18 12.50 8.12 -21.59
C GLY A 18 11.36 9.15 -21.55
N ASN A 19 10.85 9.50 -22.74
CA ASN A 19 9.66 10.36 -22.85
C ASN A 19 8.43 9.55 -22.44
N ALA A 20 7.65 10.11 -21.50
CA ALA A 20 6.48 9.49 -20.89
C ALA A 20 5.36 9.20 -21.92
N GLY A 21 5.53 8.15 -22.72
CA GLY A 21 4.45 7.62 -23.56
C GLY A 21 3.32 7.08 -22.70
N SER A 22 2.23 6.65 -23.33
CA SER A 22 1.06 6.11 -22.63
C SER A 22 1.40 4.91 -21.71
N HIS A 23 2.47 4.18 -22.00
CA HIS A 23 2.97 3.06 -21.19
C HIS A 23 3.76 3.47 -19.93
N ASP A 24 4.28 4.71 -19.86
CA ASP A 24 5.00 5.26 -18.69
C ASP A 24 5.96 4.26 -18.01
N PRO A 25 7.00 3.78 -18.71
CA PRO A 25 7.95 2.82 -18.15
C PRO A 25 8.82 3.46 -17.06
N ARG A 26 9.09 2.69 -16.01
CA ARG A 26 9.89 3.14 -14.85
C ARG A 26 10.80 2.03 -14.37
N VAL A 27 11.96 2.42 -13.85
CA VAL A 27 12.79 1.57 -12.98
C VAL A 27 12.50 1.96 -11.54
N PHE A 28 12.55 1.00 -10.62
CA PHE A 28 12.36 1.28 -9.21
C PHE A 28 13.24 0.43 -8.32
N VAL A 29 13.46 0.95 -7.12
CA VAL A 29 14.05 0.24 -5.98
C VAL A 29 13.15 0.47 -4.79
N ARG A 30 12.80 -0.61 -4.08
CA ARG A 30 12.06 -0.53 -2.82
C ARG A 30 12.78 -1.29 -1.72
N ALA A 31 12.63 -0.82 -0.50
CA ALA A 31 13.10 -1.52 0.69
C ALA A 31 11.98 -1.54 1.73
N TYR A 32 11.85 -2.63 2.48
CA TYR A 32 10.99 -2.68 3.67
C TYR A 32 11.70 -3.37 4.83
N ARG A 33 11.26 -3.05 6.04
CA ARG A 33 11.67 -3.73 7.27
C ARG A 33 10.48 -3.87 8.21
N ALA A 34 10.27 -5.09 8.70
CA ALA A 34 9.35 -5.36 9.79
C ALA A 34 10.05 -5.18 11.15
N PHE A 35 9.38 -4.53 12.10
CA PHE A 35 9.85 -4.31 13.47
C PHE A 35 9.26 -5.33 14.43
N VAL A 36 9.48 -6.62 14.15
CA VAL A 36 9.14 -7.73 15.03
C VAL A 36 10.38 -8.60 15.25
N PRO A 37 10.44 -9.37 16.37
CA PRO A 37 11.43 -10.43 16.50
C PRO A 37 11.40 -11.32 15.25
N ASP A 38 12.57 -11.59 14.68
CA ASP A 38 12.71 -12.37 13.43
C ASP A 38 12.02 -11.76 12.20
N GLY A 39 11.73 -10.46 12.25
CA GLY A 39 11.09 -9.72 11.16
C GLY A 39 11.96 -9.63 9.91
N GLU A 40 11.33 -9.87 8.76
CA GLU A 40 12.01 -9.83 7.47
C GLU A 40 12.45 -8.41 7.10
N GLN A 41 13.60 -8.37 6.43
CA GLN A 41 14.12 -7.18 5.75
C GLN A 41 14.22 -7.51 4.26
N GLU A 42 13.73 -6.63 3.41
CA GLU A 42 13.77 -6.85 1.98
C GLU A 42 14.26 -5.62 1.25
N ILE A 43 15.10 -5.84 0.24
CA ILE A 43 15.36 -4.87 -0.82
C ILE A 43 14.97 -5.51 -2.15
N ALA A 44 14.27 -4.75 -3.00
CA ALA A 44 13.86 -5.21 -4.31
C ALA A 44 14.16 -4.16 -5.37
N GLY A 45 14.58 -4.62 -6.54
CA GLY A 45 14.82 -3.78 -7.72
C GLY A 45 14.05 -4.34 -8.90
N GLY A 46 13.48 -3.46 -9.71
CA GLY A 46 12.62 -3.89 -10.81
C GLY A 46 12.23 -2.81 -11.80
N PHE A 47 11.34 -3.22 -12.71
CA PHE A 47 10.74 -2.37 -13.73
C PHE A 47 9.23 -2.36 -13.58
N SER A 48 8.62 -1.26 -13.98
CA SER A 48 7.16 -1.16 -14.05
C SER A 48 6.72 -0.40 -15.29
N ALA A 49 5.54 -0.74 -15.81
CA ALA A 49 4.92 -0.06 -16.94
C ALA A 49 3.41 -0.27 -16.91
N ARG A 50 2.67 0.59 -17.62
CA ARG A 50 1.26 0.35 -17.93
C ARG A 50 1.18 -0.56 -19.16
N PRO A 51 0.66 -1.79 -19.06
CA PRO A 51 0.55 -2.68 -20.22
C PRO A 51 -0.34 -2.08 -21.32
N VAL A 52 -1.42 -1.39 -20.90
CA VAL A 52 -2.34 -0.66 -21.77
C VAL A 52 -2.44 0.76 -21.25
N GLY A 53 -1.94 1.75 -21.99
CA GLY A 53 -1.76 3.10 -21.45
C GLY A 53 -3.03 3.86 -21.04
N LYS A 54 -4.21 3.43 -21.51
CA LYS A 54 -5.53 3.98 -21.10
C LYS A 54 -6.11 3.30 -19.86
N VAL A 55 -5.62 2.12 -19.50
CA VAL A 55 -6.12 1.37 -18.34
C VAL A 55 -5.28 1.79 -17.13
N PRO A 56 -5.90 2.18 -16.01
CA PRO A 56 -5.19 2.58 -14.79
C PRO A 56 -4.67 1.33 -14.05
N VAL A 57 -3.83 0.55 -14.72
CA VAL A 57 -3.18 -0.65 -14.17
C VAL A 57 -1.71 -0.60 -14.54
N ARG A 58 -0.85 -0.80 -13.55
CA ARG A 58 0.60 -0.89 -13.72
C ARG A 58 1.06 -2.30 -13.39
N ALA A 59 1.82 -2.88 -14.31
CA ALA A 59 2.52 -4.13 -14.10
C ALA A 59 3.94 -3.86 -13.59
N PHE A 60 4.41 -4.76 -12.74
CA PHE A 60 5.71 -4.75 -12.10
C PHE A 60 6.38 -6.10 -12.30
N ALA A 61 7.69 -6.07 -12.51
CA ALA A 61 8.56 -7.22 -12.45
C ALA A 61 9.79 -6.83 -11.62
N GLU A 62 10.10 -7.60 -10.58
CA GLU A 62 11.18 -7.30 -9.64
C GLU A 62 11.89 -8.56 -9.16
N VAL A 63 13.10 -8.36 -8.64
CA VAL A 63 13.82 -9.37 -7.87
C VAL A 63 13.98 -8.84 -6.46
N ARG A 64 13.54 -9.65 -5.49
CA ARG A 64 13.59 -9.38 -4.05
C ARG A 64 14.77 -10.13 -3.44
N LEU A 65 15.52 -9.44 -2.60
CA LEU A 65 16.50 -10.02 -1.69
C LEU A 65 15.89 -9.93 -0.29
N THR A 66 15.36 -11.05 0.20
CA THR A 66 14.68 -11.13 1.49
C THR A 66 15.64 -11.75 2.50
N GLN A 67 15.94 -11.03 3.56
CA GLN A 67 16.71 -11.53 4.70
C GLN A 67 15.74 -11.92 5.82
N ASN A 68 15.81 -13.18 6.25
CA ASN A 68 15.07 -13.74 7.38
C ASN A 68 16.05 -14.35 8.39
N SER A 69 15.54 -14.97 9.45
CA SER A 69 16.38 -15.57 10.50
C SER A 69 17.17 -16.81 10.06
N PHE A 70 16.88 -17.37 8.88
CA PHE A 70 17.52 -18.58 8.34
C PHE A 70 18.50 -18.30 7.20
N GLY A 71 18.47 -17.11 6.58
CA GLY A 71 19.37 -16.74 5.50
C GLY A 71 18.87 -15.59 4.64
N THR A 72 19.44 -15.49 3.44
CA THR A 72 19.05 -14.54 2.40
C THR A 72 18.49 -15.29 1.20
N ASP A 73 17.25 -15.00 0.85
CA ASP A 73 16.54 -15.61 -0.27
C ASP A 73 16.43 -14.64 -1.44
N ILE A 74 16.60 -15.16 -2.65
CA ILE A 74 16.38 -14.42 -3.89
C ILE A 74 15.03 -14.83 -4.47
N ARG A 75 14.09 -13.88 -4.52
CA ARG A 75 12.69 -14.15 -4.88
C ARG A 75 12.26 -13.26 -6.04
N PRO A 76 12.16 -13.77 -7.28
CA PRO A 76 11.58 -13.01 -8.38
C PRO A 76 10.07 -12.83 -8.14
N ALA A 77 9.52 -11.68 -8.52
CA ALA A 77 8.09 -11.42 -8.41
C ALA A 77 7.57 -10.66 -9.63
N ALA A 78 6.32 -10.95 -9.99
CA ALA A 78 5.58 -10.21 -11.00
C ALA A 78 4.17 -9.95 -10.50
N TYR A 79 3.70 -8.71 -10.62
CA TYR A 79 2.41 -8.31 -10.09
C TYR A 79 1.84 -7.11 -10.84
N VAL A 80 0.54 -6.87 -10.65
CA VAL A 80 -0.18 -5.72 -11.17
C VAL A 80 -0.85 -4.98 -10.04
N VAL A 81 -0.95 -3.67 -10.14
CA VAL A 81 -1.72 -2.84 -9.21
C VAL A 81 -2.60 -1.86 -9.98
N THR A 82 -3.71 -1.48 -9.38
CA THR A 82 -4.57 -0.41 -9.89
C THR A 82 -3.98 0.97 -9.57
N GLU A 83 -4.09 1.92 -10.49
CA GLU A 83 -3.77 3.34 -10.33
C GLU A 83 -5.05 4.19 -10.43
N LEU A 84 -6.09 3.79 -9.68
CA LEU A 84 -7.37 4.49 -9.68
C LEU A 84 -7.27 5.83 -8.96
N ALA A 85 -7.76 6.89 -9.60
CA ALA A 85 -7.90 8.18 -8.95
C ALA A 85 -9.05 8.14 -7.93
N PRO A 86 -8.99 8.92 -6.84
CA PRO A 86 -10.13 9.10 -5.96
C PRO A 86 -11.37 9.56 -6.73
N ALA A 87 -12.53 8.97 -6.44
CA ALA A 87 -13.79 9.31 -7.07
C ALA A 87 -14.70 10.06 -6.10
N SER A 88 -15.36 11.11 -6.56
CA SER A 88 -16.37 11.82 -5.78
C SER A 88 -17.65 10.99 -5.68
N LEU A 89 -18.20 10.92 -4.47
CA LEU A 89 -19.49 10.31 -4.15
C LEU A 89 -20.47 11.39 -3.65
N PRO A 90 -21.79 11.11 -3.62
CA PRO A 90 -22.76 12.00 -2.99
C PRO A 90 -22.41 12.32 -1.53
N LEU A 91 -22.98 13.41 -1.00
CA LEU A 91 -22.79 13.87 0.39
C LEU A 91 -21.33 14.20 0.75
N ASP A 92 -20.56 14.69 -0.22
CA ASP A 92 -19.15 15.07 -0.10
C ASP A 92 -18.22 13.92 0.31
N PHE A 93 -18.62 12.67 0.05
CA PHE A 93 -17.74 11.53 0.23
C PHE A 93 -16.76 11.41 -0.93
N THR A 94 -15.58 10.89 -0.63
CA THR A 94 -14.53 10.51 -1.58
C THR A 94 -14.29 9.03 -1.44
N LEU A 95 -14.33 8.31 -2.56
CA LEU A 95 -14.00 6.90 -2.67
C LEU A 95 -12.54 6.76 -3.12
N GLU A 96 -11.73 6.07 -2.32
CA GLU A 96 -10.41 5.60 -2.72
C GLU A 96 -10.44 4.08 -2.85
N THR A 97 -9.79 3.55 -3.89
CA THR A 97 -9.75 2.11 -4.15
C THR A 97 -8.38 1.71 -4.65
N TYR A 98 -7.89 0.60 -4.13
CA TYR A 98 -6.65 -0.04 -4.50
C TYR A 98 -6.87 -1.55 -4.58
N ALA A 99 -6.31 -2.18 -5.59
CA ALA A 99 -6.18 -3.63 -5.67
C ALA A 99 -4.84 -3.98 -6.30
N GLY A 100 -4.20 -5.03 -5.78
CA GLY A 100 -2.98 -5.63 -6.29
C GLY A 100 -3.13 -7.14 -6.38
N ALA A 101 -2.46 -7.75 -7.36
CA ALA A 101 -2.39 -9.19 -7.47
C ALA A 101 -1.10 -9.60 -8.18
N GLY A 102 -0.54 -10.74 -7.79
CA GLY A 102 0.68 -11.22 -8.41
C GLY A 102 1.17 -12.54 -7.89
N TYR A 103 2.43 -12.80 -8.18
CA TYR A 103 3.12 -14.02 -7.86
C TYR A 103 4.54 -13.73 -7.40
N VAL A 104 4.94 -14.39 -6.33
CA VAL A 104 6.32 -14.38 -5.82
C VAL A 104 6.88 -15.79 -5.99
N GLY A 105 7.97 -15.90 -6.72
CA GLY A 105 8.72 -17.14 -6.93
C GLY A 105 9.77 -17.41 -5.85
N GLY A 106 10.57 -18.45 -6.06
CA GLY A 106 11.57 -18.92 -5.11
C GLY A 106 11.03 -20.01 -4.18
N GLU A 107 11.72 -20.24 -3.07
CA GLU A 107 11.22 -21.11 -2.01
C GLU A 107 9.93 -20.52 -1.42
N ALA A 108 8.97 -21.39 -1.10
CA ALA A 108 7.60 -20.99 -0.70
C ALA A 108 6.91 -20.06 -1.72
N ALA A 109 7.04 -20.37 -3.02
CA ALA A 109 6.38 -19.62 -4.08
C ALA A 109 4.86 -19.54 -3.86
N THR A 110 4.31 -18.36 -4.07
CA THR A 110 2.92 -18.06 -3.70
C THR A 110 2.33 -17.00 -4.61
N GLY A 111 1.06 -17.20 -4.97
CA GLY A 111 0.23 -16.14 -5.51
C GLY A 111 -0.31 -15.28 -4.39
N PHE A 112 -0.52 -13.99 -4.66
CA PHE A 112 -1.14 -13.09 -3.71
C PHE A 112 -2.14 -12.16 -4.39
N VAL A 113 -3.09 -11.69 -3.59
CA VAL A 113 -4.02 -10.61 -3.91
C VAL A 113 -4.16 -9.74 -2.67
N ASP A 114 -4.24 -8.43 -2.85
CA ASP A 114 -4.54 -7.47 -1.80
C ASP A 114 -5.42 -6.33 -2.31
N GLY A 115 -6.08 -5.64 -1.41
CA GLY A 115 -6.95 -4.54 -1.79
C GLY A 115 -7.48 -3.73 -0.62
N GLN A 116 -7.92 -2.52 -0.95
CA GLN A 116 -8.57 -1.58 -0.06
C GLN A 116 -9.67 -0.83 -0.81
N ILE A 117 -10.78 -0.61 -0.13
CA ILE A 117 -11.81 0.35 -0.53
C ILE A 117 -12.10 1.24 0.68
N ALA A 118 -12.10 2.55 0.50
CA ALA A 118 -12.36 3.51 1.58
C ALA A 118 -13.28 4.63 1.10
N ALA A 119 -14.36 4.88 1.84
CA ALA A 119 -15.25 6.00 1.61
C ALA A 119 -15.13 6.98 2.78
N THR A 120 -14.62 8.18 2.52
CA THR A 120 -14.33 9.18 3.56
C THR A 120 -14.93 10.54 3.21
N ARG A 121 -15.35 11.30 4.22
CA ARG A 121 -15.83 12.67 4.09
C ARG A 121 -14.90 13.60 4.87
N GLU A 122 -14.56 14.75 4.29
CA GLU A 122 -13.84 15.81 5.00
C GLU A 122 -14.75 16.39 6.11
N ILE A 123 -14.28 16.32 7.35
CA ILE A 123 -15.03 16.81 8.53
C ILE A 123 -14.44 18.10 9.09
N ALA A 124 -13.17 18.38 8.81
CA ALA A 124 -12.51 19.59 9.26
C ALA A 124 -11.38 19.97 8.31
N ARG A 125 -11.17 21.28 8.21
CA ARG A 125 -10.05 21.89 7.50
C ARG A 125 -9.54 23.06 8.31
N PHE A 126 -8.23 23.13 8.51
CA PHE A 126 -7.58 24.21 9.22
C PHE A 126 -6.24 24.57 8.57
N GLU A 127 -5.73 25.75 8.90
CA GLU A 127 -4.41 26.20 8.46
C GLU A 127 -3.33 25.52 9.30
N GLY A 128 -2.41 24.85 8.63
CA GLY A 128 -1.23 24.22 9.20
C GLY A 128 -0.02 25.16 9.23
N HIS A 129 1.12 24.60 9.62
CA HIS A 129 2.37 25.35 9.69
C HIS A 129 2.81 25.82 8.29
N GLY A 130 3.13 27.11 8.15
CA GLY A 130 3.50 27.71 6.86
C GLY A 130 2.33 27.99 5.92
N GLY A 131 1.08 27.98 6.43
CA GLY A 131 -0.12 28.29 5.64
C GLY A 131 -0.64 27.13 4.78
N SER A 132 -0.07 25.93 4.91
CA SER A 132 -0.54 24.75 4.19
C SER A 132 -1.85 24.23 4.80
N PRO A 133 -2.86 23.85 3.99
CA PRO A 133 -4.10 23.33 4.52
C PRO A 133 -3.90 21.93 5.13
N VAL A 134 -4.43 21.72 6.33
CA VAL A 134 -4.58 20.40 6.94
C VAL A 134 -6.05 20.00 6.82
N ARG A 135 -6.30 18.83 6.21
CA ARG A 135 -7.63 18.26 6.03
C ARG A 135 -7.77 17.02 6.88
N VAL A 136 -8.85 16.94 7.64
CA VAL A 136 -9.22 15.76 8.42
C VAL A 136 -10.47 15.14 7.82
N SER A 137 -10.38 13.87 7.47
CA SER A 137 -11.49 13.10 6.90
C SER A 137 -11.80 11.89 7.78
N LEU A 138 -13.09 11.55 7.89
CA LEU A 138 -13.58 10.36 8.57
C LEU A 138 -14.44 9.52 7.63
N GLY A 139 -14.46 8.21 7.85
CA GLY A 139 -15.32 7.31 7.11
C GLY A 139 -15.15 5.87 7.51
N ALA A 140 -15.43 4.98 6.56
CA ALA A 140 -15.26 3.54 6.71
C ALA A 140 -14.48 2.97 5.54
N ALA A 141 -13.79 1.88 5.81
CA ALA A 141 -13.02 1.17 4.80
C ALA A 141 -13.08 -0.34 5.02
N SER A 142 -12.77 -1.05 3.95
CA SER A 142 -12.54 -2.49 3.94
C SER A 142 -11.16 -2.78 3.38
N TRP A 143 -10.49 -3.77 3.96
CA TRP A 143 -9.19 -4.26 3.52
C TRP A 143 -9.27 -5.75 3.29
N GLY A 144 -8.53 -6.24 2.31
CA GLY A 144 -8.47 -7.65 2.01
C GLY A 144 -7.08 -8.04 1.55
N GLY A 145 -6.66 -9.24 1.93
CA GLY A 145 -5.44 -9.85 1.42
C GLY A 145 -5.54 -11.36 1.47
N ALA A 146 -4.99 -12.04 0.48
CA ALA A 146 -4.84 -13.48 0.49
C ALA A 146 -3.55 -13.88 -0.19
N GLN A 147 -2.85 -14.83 0.43
CA GLN A 147 -1.75 -15.58 -0.14
C GLN A 147 -1.92 -17.04 0.24
N LYS A 148 -1.04 -17.92 -0.25
CA LYS A 148 -1.03 -19.32 0.18
C LYS A 148 -1.03 -19.42 1.72
N ASP A 149 -2.00 -20.16 2.25
CA ASP A 149 -2.17 -20.47 3.68
C ASP A 149 -2.44 -19.27 4.60
N ALA A 150 -2.75 -18.08 4.05
CA ALA A 150 -3.13 -16.92 4.87
C ALA A 150 -4.07 -16.00 4.10
N SER A 151 -5.25 -15.76 4.66
CA SER A 151 -6.22 -14.81 4.12
C SER A 151 -6.82 -13.94 5.22
N ARG A 152 -7.25 -12.74 4.85
CA ARG A 152 -7.87 -11.80 5.78
C ARG A 152 -8.74 -10.79 5.07
N ILE A 153 -9.91 -10.52 5.65
CA ILE A 153 -10.79 -9.41 5.27
C ILE A 153 -11.13 -8.65 6.54
N ASP A 154 -10.89 -7.35 6.51
CA ASP A 154 -11.19 -6.42 7.60
C ASP A 154 -12.18 -5.35 7.14
N VAL A 155 -12.97 -4.85 8.08
CA VAL A 155 -13.78 -3.64 7.92
C VAL A 155 -13.64 -2.76 9.15
N GLY A 156 -13.83 -1.46 8.99
CA GLY A 156 -13.92 -0.58 10.14
C GLY A 156 -13.76 0.90 9.81
N PRO A 157 -13.84 1.76 10.83
CA PRO A 157 -13.67 3.20 10.66
C PRO A 157 -12.23 3.55 10.28
N THR A 158 -12.10 4.59 9.47
CA THR A 158 -10.82 5.18 9.06
C THR A 158 -10.86 6.69 9.29
N MET A 159 -9.76 7.22 9.83
CA MET A 159 -9.48 8.65 9.88
C MET A 159 -8.24 8.96 9.06
N ARG A 160 -8.29 10.04 8.29
CA ARG A 160 -7.18 10.51 7.47
C ARG A 160 -6.88 11.97 7.77
N ILE A 161 -5.60 12.27 7.88
CA ILE A 161 -5.07 13.62 7.99
C ILE A 161 -4.16 13.84 6.80
N ASP A 162 -4.59 14.69 5.87
CA ASP A 162 -3.82 15.11 4.71
C ASP A 162 -3.22 16.50 4.99
N LEU A 163 -1.91 16.63 4.83
CA LEU A 163 -1.16 17.86 5.06
C LEU A 163 0.00 18.00 4.08
N SER A 164 0.66 19.16 4.08
CA SER A 164 1.92 19.37 3.37
C SER A 164 2.97 19.95 4.31
N VAL A 165 4.19 19.40 4.26
CA VAL A 165 5.38 19.92 4.93
C VAL A 165 6.20 20.67 3.87
N GLY A 166 6.05 21.99 3.80
CA GLY A 166 6.49 22.75 2.62
C GLY A 166 5.67 22.31 1.39
N GLU A 167 6.36 21.93 0.32
CA GLU A 167 5.73 21.42 -0.91
C GLU A 167 5.46 19.90 -0.88
N VAL A 168 5.94 19.20 0.16
CA VAL A 168 5.88 17.75 0.23
C VAL A 168 4.55 17.30 0.85
N PRO A 169 3.69 16.58 0.12
CA PRO A 169 2.47 16.01 0.70
C PRO A 169 2.82 14.89 1.70
N ALA A 170 2.07 14.87 2.80
CA ALA A 170 2.10 13.81 3.79
C ALA A 170 0.68 13.43 4.20
N ARG A 171 0.49 12.14 4.48
CA ARG A 171 -0.78 11.58 4.93
C ARG A 171 -0.54 10.71 6.15
N ILE A 172 -1.37 10.92 7.17
CA ILE A 172 -1.48 10.05 8.33
C ILE A 172 -2.86 9.39 8.26
N SER A 173 -2.93 8.07 8.39
CA SER A 173 -4.18 7.33 8.56
C SER A 173 -4.19 6.55 9.87
N LEU A 174 -5.36 6.55 10.52
CA LEU A 174 -5.67 5.72 11.68
C LEU A 174 -6.87 4.86 11.32
N ASP A 175 -6.66 3.55 11.24
CA ASP A 175 -7.65 2.58 10.79
C ASP A 175 -7.94 1.59 11.92
N TRP A 176 -9.17 1.51 12.40
CA TRP A 176 -9.59 0.35 13.19
C TRP A 176 -9.97 -0.76 12.23
N ARG A 177 -9.32 -1.91 12.34
CA ARG A 177 -9.53 -3.06 11.47
C ARG A 177 -10.12 -4.20 12.27
N GLU A 178 -11.41 -4.46 12.07
CA GLU A 178 -12.11 -5.61 12.62
C GLU A 178 -12.11 -6.73 11.57
N ARG A 179 -11.51 -7.89 11.89
CA ARG A 179 -11.49 -9.02 10.98
C ARG A 179 -12.88 -9.65 10.88
N VAL A 180 -13.42 -9.68 9.67
CA VAL A 180 -14.73 -10.29 9.36
C VAL A 180 -14.62 -11.56 8.52
N GLY A 181 -13.41 -11.89 8.04
CA GLY A 181 -13.15 -13.12 7.31
C GLY A 181 -11.66 -13.47 7.23
N GLY A 182 -11.38 -14.74 6.98
CA GLY A 182 -10.02 -15.28 6.94
C GLY A 182 -9.47 -15.64 8.32
N ASP A 183 -8.20 -16.01 8.34
CA ASP A 183 -7.54 -16.69 9.44
C ASP A 183 -6.23 -16.01 9.89
N ALA A 184 -5.72 -15.04 9.13
CA ALA A 184 -4.50 -14.32 9.49
C ALA A 184 -4.72 -13.37 10.68
N ALA A 185 -3.82 -13.42 11.66
CA ALA A 185 -3.86 -12.60 12.87
C ALA A 185 -3.33 -11.17 12.64
N PRO A 186 -3.68 -10.19 13.51
CA PRO A 186 -4.57 -10.26 14.70
C PRO A 186 -6.09 -10.27 14.39
N ASP A 187 -6.95 -10.54 15.37
CA ASP A 187 -8.42 -10.48 15.20
C ASP A 187 -8.94 -9.06 14.96
N ALA A 188 -8.49 -8.10 15.75
CA ALA A 188 -8.81 -6.70 15.56
C ALA A 188 -7.64 -5.82 16.01
N GLY A 189 -7.58 -4.58 15.52
CA GLY A 189 -6.60 -3.64 16.02
C GLY A 189 -6.55 -2.31 15.28
N LEU A 190 -5.86 -1.36 15.91
CA LEU A 190 -5.55 -0.07 15.31
C LEU A 190 -4.30 -0.19 14.43
N ALA A 191 -4.42 0.20 13.16
CA ALA A 191 -3.31 0.40 12.25
C ALA A 191 -3.09 1.91 12.04
N ALA A 192 -1.87 2.38 12.30
CA ALA A 192 -1.46 3.75 11.99
C ALA A 192 -0.47 3.72 10.81
N THR A 193 -0.75 4.50 9.76
CA THR A 193 0.13 4.63 8.60
C THR A 193 0.53 6.08 8.40
N ILE A 194 1.82 6.32 8.18
CA ILE A 194 2.35 7.61 7.78
C ILE A 194 2.98 7.42 6.41
N SER A 195 2.61 8.26 5.45
CA SER A 195 3.12 8.20 4.09
C SER A 195 3.43 9.60 3.57
N THR A 196 4.43 9.68 2.70
CA THR A 196 4.84 10.92 2.04
C THR A 196 5.34 10.59 0.64
N ARG A 197 5.30 11.58 -0.26
CA ARG A 197 5.74 11.44 -1.64
C ARG A 197 6.52 12.69 -2.05
N PHE A 198 7.64 12.48 -2.72
CA PHE A 198 8.54 13.51 -3.25
C PHE A 198 8.61 13.44 -4.78
#